data_AF-A0A838DTI2-F1
#
_entry.id   AF-A0A838DTI2-F1
#
_cell.length_a   1.000
_cell.length_b   1.000
_cell.length_c   1.000
_cell.angle_alpha   90.00
_cell.angle_beta   90.00
_cell.angle_gamma   90.00
#
_symmetry.space_group_name_H-M   'P 1'
#
loop_
_entity.id
_entity.type
_entity.pdbx_description
1 polymer ?
#
loop_
_entity_poly.entity_id
_entity_poly.type
_entity_poly.pdbx_seq_one_letter_code
_entity_poly.pdbx_strand_id
1 'polypeptide(L)'
;MKQEEQQHLPVCSLSAECLRLLDDLDLPGASGHIPGLFAVTDDERDERLLVQLHGHIPTCPTCTELLAQARRERASQRALLRNLLAASERAVPSTTQRILAEIRSGQMAGQTVRATNN
;
A
#
# COMPACT_ATOMS: atom_id res chain seq x y z
N MET A 1 -6.50 -12.90 33.41
CA MET A 1 -5.10 -12.92 33.87
C MET A 1 -4.30 -11.96 33.00
N LYS A 2 -3.67 -10.96 33.65
CA LYS A 2 -2.61 -10.05 33.17
C LYS A 2 -2.93 -9.06 32.04
N GLN A 3 -3.71 -8.03 32.38
CA GLN A 3 -3.65 -6.68 31.76
C GLN A 3 -2.64 -5.84 32.55
N GLU A 4 -1.35 -6.16 32.51
CA GLU A 4 -0.34 -5.40 33.26
C GLU A 4 0.96 -5.37 32.47
N GLU A 5 1.02 -4.50 31.45
CA GLU A 5 2.23 -3.84 30.97
C GLU A 5 1.87 -2.86 29.85
N GLN A 6 1.05 -1.85 30.19
CA GLN A 6 1.19 -0.55 29.54
C GLN A 6 2.52 0.03 30.03
N GLN A 7 3.62 -0.52 29.51
CA GLN A 7 4.96 -0.01 29.77
C GLN A 7 4.94 1.45 29.36
N HIS A 8 5.21 2.34 30.31
CA HIS A 8 5.32 3.76 30.06
C HIS A 8 6.62 3.99 29.28
N LEU A 9 6.58 3.79 27.95
CA LEU A 9 7.70 4.15 27.10
C LEU A 9 7.97 5.66 27.24
N PRO A 10 9.24 6.08 27.26
CA PRO A 10 9.57 7.49 27.39
C PRO A 10 8.99 8.27 26.19
N VAL A 11 8.48 9.47 26.46
CA VAL A 11 7.97 10.34 25.39
C VAL A 11 9.13 10.69 24.46
N CYS A 12 8.97 10.41 23.17
CA CYS A 12 9.94 10.78 22.14
C CYS A 12 9.37 11.88 21.25
N SER A 13 10.09 13.00 21.13
CA SER A 13 9.69 14.13 20.29
C SER A 13 9.71 13.83 18.80
N LEU A 14 10.43 12.77 18.38
CA LEU A 14 10.55 12.34 16.97
C LEU A 14 9.53 11.26 16.59
N SER A 15 8.66 10.87 17.52
CA SER A 15 7.70 9.77 17.30
C SER A 15 6.67 10.10 16.22
N ALA A 16 6.23 11.36 16.12
CA ALA A 16 5.30 11.81 15.09
C ALA A 16 5.92 11.77 13.70
N GLU A 17 7.18 12.19 13.58
CA GLU A 17 7.96 12.19 12.35
C GLU A 17 8.25 10.75 11.89
N CYS A 18 8.57 9.85 12.83
CA CYS A 18 8.72 8.42 12.54
C CYS A 18 7.45 7.83 11.90
N LEU A 19 6.28 8.19 12.39
CA LEU A 19 5.01 7.72 11.81
C LEU A 19 4.71 8.36 10.46
N ARG A 20 4.95 9.67 10.32
CA ARG A 20 4.70 10.41 9.07
C ARG A 20 5.54 9.85 7.93
N LEU A 21 6.80 9.54 8.20
CA LEU A 21 7.79 9.07 7.22
C LEU A 21 7.96 7.54 7.25
N LEU A 22 6.98 6.80 7.80
CA LEU A 22 7.08 5.35 7.94
C LEU A 22 7.23 4.64 6.59
N ASP A 23 6.57 5.14 5.53
CA ASP A 23 6.72 4.57 4.20
C ASP A 23 8.16 4.72 3.70
N ASP A 24 8.72 5.92 3.80
CA ASP A 24 10.09 6.22 3.37
C ASP A 24 11.16 5.48 4.20
N LEU A 25 10.89 5.25 5.48
CA LEU A 25 11.74 4.43 6.37
C LEU A 25 11.71 2.93 6.01
N ASP A 26 10.63 2.46 5.39
CA ASP A 26 10.46 1.06 4.99
C ASP A 26 10.96 0.79 3.55
N LEU A 27 11.29 1.85 2.78
CA LEU A 27 11.82 1.71 1.42
C LEU A 27 13.25 1.15 1.44
N PRO A 28 13.51 -0.06 0.90
CA PRO A 28 14.85 -0.60 0.79
C PRO A 28 15.64 0.23 -0.22
N GLY A 29 16.59 1.03 0.27
CA GLY A 29 17.46 1.86 -0.58
C GLY A 29 17.31 3.37 -0.42
N ALA A 30 16.62 3.88 0.61
CA ALA A 30 16.61 5.32 0.91
C ALA A 30 18.01 5.91 1.18
N SER A 31 19.02 5.07 1.46
CA SER A 31 20.44 5.48 1.54
C SER A 31 21.20 5.40 0.20
N GLY A 32 20.56 4.91 -0.87
CA GLY A 32 21.12 4.79 -2.21
C GLY A 32 20.23 5.54 -3.19
N HIS A 33 20.50 6.83 -3.38
CA HIS A 33 19.96 7.63 -4.46
C HIS A 33 19.99 6.84 -5.79
N ILE A 34 18.83 6.40 -6.29
CA ILE A 34 18.63 6.25 -7.72
C ILE A 34 18.03 7.58 -8.18
N PRO A 35 18.80 8.43 -8.89
CA PRO A 35 18.28 9.69 -9.39
C PRO A 35 17.14 9.41 -10.37
N GLY A 36 15.93 9.87 -10.05
CA GLY A 36 14.89 10.08 -11.06
C GLY A 36 13.75 9.08 -11.17
N LEU A 37 13.48 8.22 -10.17
CA LEU A 37 12.29 7.33 -10.27
C LEU A 37 11.19 7.50 -9.21
N PHE A 38 11.46 7.92 -7.96
CA PHE A 38 10.38 8.11 -6.97
C PHE A 38 10.68 9.15 -5.87
N ALA A 39 11.25 10.31 -6.21
CA ALA A 39 11.23 11.44 -5.28
C ALA A 39 9.84 12.11 -5.35
N VAL A 40 8.86 11.56 -4.63
CA VAL A 40 7.56 12.22 -4.37
C VAL A 40 7.68 13.08 -3.12
N THR A 41 8.81 13.74 -2.91
CA THR A 41 9.01 14.68 -1.82
C THR A 41 9.74 15.90 -2.35
N ASP A 42 9.08 17.03 -2.20
CA ASP A 42 9.52 18.37 -2.58
C ASP A 42 10.54 18.96 -1.59
N ASP A 43 11.30 18.16 -0.81
CA ASP A 43 11.85 18.68 0.45
C ASP A 43 13.18 18.02 0.89
N GLU A 44 14.33 18.65 0.59
CA GLU A 44 15.65 18.30 1.15
C GLU A 44 15.63 18.15 2.68
N ARG A 45 14.66 18.78 3.36
CA ARG A 45 14.47 18.68 4.81
C ARG A 45 14.00 17.30 5.23
N ASP A 46 13.11 16.67 4.46
CA ASP A 46 12.60 15.34 4.75
C ASP A 46 13.69 14.28 4.53
N GLU A 47 14.55 14.46 3.52
CA GLU A 47 15.73 13.58 3.34
C GLU A 47 16.70 13.66 4.52
N ARG A 48 17.00 14.87 5.01
CA ARG A 48 17.86 15.06 6.19
C ARG A 48 17.21 14.46 7.44
N LEU A 49 15.90 14.64 7.59
CA LEU A 49 15.14 14.07 8.70
C LEU A 49 15.16 12.55 8.62
N LEU A 50 15.00 11.94 7.45
CA LEU A 50 15.12 10.50 7.27
C LEU A 50 16.48 9.97 7.72
N VAL A 51 17.58 10.62 7.35
CA VAL A 51 18.92 10.23 7.82
C VAL A 51 19.00 10.30 9.35
N GLN A 52 18.47 11.36 9.95
CA GLN A 52 18.41 11.51 11.40
C GLN A 52 17.58 10.40 12.06
N LEU A 53 16.41 10.08 11.50
CA LEU A 53 15.53 9.04 12.01
C LEU A 53 16.16 7.65 11.90
N HIS A 54 16.84 7.34 10.80
CA HIS A 54 17.57 6.07 10.64
C HIS A 54 18.65 5.88 11.73
N GLY A 55 19.35 6.95 12.12
CA GLY A 55 20.31 6.91 13.22
C GLY A 55 19.64 6.84 14.60
N HIS A 56 18.48 7.49 14.76
CA HIS A 56 17.76 7.58 16.04
C HIS A 56 17.03 6.28 16.41
N ILE A 57 16.28 5.69 15.47
CA ILE A 57 15.36 4.56 15.71
C ILE A 57 16.04 3.40 16.46
N PRO A 58 17.23 2.90 16.06
CA PRO A 58 17.88 1.77 16.74
C PRO A 58 18.20 2.03 18.21
N THR A 59 18.29 3.30 18.61
CA THR A 59 18.62 3.72 19.98
C THR A 59 17.39 4.19 20.78
N CYS A 60 16.23 4.30 20.14
CA CYS A 60 15.01 4.77 20.77
C CYS A 60 13.98 3.65 20.89
N PRO A 61 13.70 3.14 22.11
CA PRO A 61 12.73 2.08 22.30
C PRO A 61 11.31 2.52 21.90
N THR A 62 10.98 3.79 22.13
CA THR A 62 9.66 4.37 21.78
C THR A 62 9.40 4.32 20.28
N CYS A 63 10.34 4.83 19.48
CA CYS A 63 10.19 4.81 18.02
C CYS A 63 10.27 3.38 17.47
N THR A 64 11.09 2.51 18.07
CA THR A 64 11.18 1.09 17.67
C THR A 64 9.85 0.38 17.86
N GLU A 65 9.26 0.47 19.05
CA GLU A 65 7.97 -0.16 19.37
C GLU A 65 6.84 0.44 18.52
N LEU A 66 6.81 1.77 18.40
CA LEU A 66 5.81 2.49 17.63
C LEU A 66 5.82 2.09 16.16
N LEU A 67 7.00 2.04 15.53
CA LEU A 67 7.14 1.62 14.14
C LEU A 67 6.80 0.15 13.96
N ALA A 68 7.20 -0.72 14.89
CA ALA A 68 6.83 -2.12 14.86
C ALA A 68 5.30 -2.29 14.92
N GLN A 69 4.61 -1.54 15.78
CA GLN A 69 3.16 -1.55 15.85
C GLN A 69 2.52 -1.02 14.57
N ALA A 70 2.95 0.14 14.08
CA ALA A 70 2.41 0.73 12.85
C ALA A 70 2.58 -0.20 11.63
N ARG A 71 3.72 -0.89 11.52
CA ARG A 71 3.95 -1.92 10.48
C ARG A 71 2.99 -3.09 10.58
N ARG A 72 2.73 -3.59 11.79
CA ARG A 72 1.76 -4.68 12.03
C ARG A 72 0.34 -4.26 11.61
N GLU A 73 -0.07 -3.06 12.01
CA GLU A 73 -1.39 -2.52 11.67
C GLU A 73 -1.57 -2.38 10.16
N ARG A 74 -0.57 -1.80 9.46
CA ARG A 74 -0.58 -1.71 7.99
C ARG A 74 -0.64 -3.07 7.31
N ALA A 75 0.11 -4.05 7.80
CA ALA A 75 0.07 -5.41 7.26
C ALA A 75 -1.33 -6.03 7.39
N SER A 76 -1.97 -5.84 8.56
CA SER A 76 -3.34 -6.29 8.82
C SER A 76 -4.36 -5.61 7.90
N GLN A 77 -4.29 -4.28 7.77
CA GLN A 77 -5.17 -3.51 6.89
C GLN A 77 -5.04 -3.95 5.43
N ARG A 78 -3.82 -4.16 4.93
CA ARG A 78 -3.59 -4.67 3.57
C ARG A 78 -4.14 -6.08 3.37
N ALA A 79 -4.03 -6.96 4.36
CA ALA A 79 -4.61 -8.30 4.30
C ALA A 79 -6.15 -8.22 4.23
N LEU A 80 -6.77 -7.36 5.04
CA LEU A 80 -8.21 -7.13 5.00
C LEU A 80 -8.68 -6.62 3.63
N LEU A 81 -7.99 -5.61 3.08
CA LEU A 81 -8.32 -5.06 1.75
C LEU A 81 -8.21 -6.11 0.65
N ARG A 82 -7.16 -6.95 0.67
CA ARG A 82 -7.02 -8.06 -0.29
C ARG A 82 -8.18 -9.05 -0.20
N ASN A 83 -8.61 -9.40 1.01
CA ASN A 83 -9.74 -10.31 1.21
C ASN A 83 -11.06 -9.70 0.71
N LEU A 84 -11.27 -8.40 0.95
CA LEU A 84 -12.45 -7.68 0.44
C LEU A 84 -12.46 -7.63 -1.10
N LEU A 85 -11.30 -7.36 -1.71
CA LEU A 85 -11.15 -7.38 -3.17
C LEU A 85 -11.42 -8.78 -3.75
N ALA A 86 -10.82 -9.83 -3.17
CA ALA A 86 -11.06 -11.20 -3.63
C ALA A 86 -12.53 -11.66 -3.43
N ALA A 87 -13.22 -11.11 -2.44
CA ALA A 87 -14.65 -11.36 -2.24
C ALA A 87 -15.51 -10.63 -3.29
N SER A 88 -15.20 -9.36 -3.57
CA SER A 88 -15.95 -8.58 -4.56
C SER A 88 -15.72 -9.10 -5.98
N GLU A 89 -14.50 -9.47 -6.33
CA GLU A 89 -14.16 -10.08 -7.62
C GLU A 89 -14.94 -11.39 -7.87
N ARG A 90 -15.16 -12.20 -6.84
CA ARG A 90 -15.98 -13.42 -6.93
C ARG A 90 -17.48 -13.14 -7.05
N ALA A 91 -17.95 -12.04 -6.47
CA ALA A 91 -19.36 -11.66 -6.45
C ALA A 91 -19.82 -10.96 -7.73
N VAL A 92 -18.90 -10.38 -8.51
CA VAL A 92 -19.23 -9.68 -9.75
C VAL A 92 -19.15 -10.66 -10.94
N PRO A 93 -20.20 -10.82 -11.76
CA PRO A 93 -20.09 -11.57 -13.01
C PRO A 93 -19.03 -10.89 -13.87
N SER A 94 -18.00 -11.64 -14.28
CA SER A 94 -16.80 -11.03 -14.85
C SER A 94 -17.18 -10.05 -15.95
N THR A 95 -16.76 -8.79 -15.78
CA THR A 95 -16.94 -7.76 -16.80
C THR A 95 -16.40 -8.25 -18.13
N THR A 96 -15.36 -9.08 -18.11
CA THR A 96 -14.82 -9.85 -19.23
C THR A 96 -15.83 -10.79 -19.88
N GLN A 97 -16.60 -11.61 -19.14
CA GLN A 97 -17.67 -12.42 -19.72
C GLN A 97 -18.77 -11.56 -20.31
N ARG A 98 -19.13 -10.44 -19.68
CA ARG A 98 -20.13 -9.51 -20.23
C ARG A 98 -19.64 -8.87 -21.53
N ILE A 99 -18.38 -8.41 -21.57
CA ILE A 99 -17.73 -7.87 -22.77
C ILE A 99 -17.64 -8.94 -23.87
N LEU A 100 -17.20 -10.16 -23.54
CA LEU A 100 -17.12 -11.27 -24.51
C LEU A 100 -18.49 -11.71 -25.02
N ALA A 101 -19.53 -11.65 -24.18
CA ALA A 101 -20.90 -11.92 -24.61
C ALA A 101 -21.41 -10.86 -25.58
N GLU A 102 -21.15 -9.58 -25.31
CA GLU A 102 -21.49 -8.45 -26.19
C GLU A 102 -20.71 -8.48 -27.52
N ILE A 103 -19.43 -8.86 -27.50
CA ILE A 103 -18.64 -9.03 -28.73
C ILE A 103 -19.24 -10.16 -29.59
N ARG A 104 -19.65 -11.27 -28.95
CA ARG A 104 -20.19 -12.44 -29.66
C ARG A 104 -21.59 -12.17 -30.22
N SER A 105 -22.44 -11.44 -29.49
CA SER A 105 -23.76 -11.02 -29.97
C SER A 105 -23.63 -10.01 -31.12
N GLY A 106 -22.68 -9.08 -31.06
CA GLY A 106 -22.37 -8.13 -32.14
C GLY A 106 -21.84 -8.81 -33.41
N GLN A 107 -21.02 -9.86 -33.28
CA GLN A 107 -20.53 -10.64 -34.43
C GLN A 107 -21.62 -11.48 -35.11
N MET A 108 -22.57 -12.04 -34.34
CA MET A 108 -23.71 -12.78 -34.89
C MET A 108 -24.70 -11.87 -35.63
N ALA A 109 -24.88 -10.63 -35.18
CA ALA A 109 -25.72 -9.64 -35.87
C ALA A 109 -25.12 -9.17 -37.22
N GLY A 110 -23.79 -9.18 -37.35
CA GLY A 110 -23.10 -8.83 -38.61
C GLY A 110 -23.06 -9.95 -39.66
N GLN A 111 -23.28 -11.21 -39.26
CA GLN A 111 -23.18 -12.37 -40.16
C GLN A 111 -24.52 -12.71 -40.84
N THR A 112 -25.66 -12.43 -40.20
CA THR A 112 -27.01 -12.66 -40.77
C THR A 112 -27.35 -11.71 -41.91
N VAL A 113 -26.76 -10.51 -41.97
CA VAL A 113 -27.01 -9.53 -43.05
C VAL A 113 -26.34 -9.95 -44.38
N ARG A 114 -25.32 -10.83 -44.33
CA ARG A 114 -24.55 -11.23 -45.51
C ARG A 114 -25.11 -12.45 -46.25
N ALA A 115 -26.07 -13.17 -45.66
CA ALA A 115 -26.63 -14.40 -46.21
C ALA A 115 -27.92 -14.19 -47.04
N THR A 116 -28.48 -12.97 -47.08
CA THR A 116 -29.74 -12.66 -47.80
C THR A 116 -29.54 -11.93 -49.13
N ASN A 117 -28.30 -11.66 -49.54
CA ASN A 117 -27.98 -11.12 -50.88
C ASN A 117 -27.28 -12.20 -51.70
N ASN A 118 -28.06 -13.10 -52.31
CA ASN A 118 -27.65 -13.86 -53.48
C ASN A 118 -28.89 -14.18 -54.33
#